data_AF-A0A1A9R589-F1
#
_entry.id   AF-A0A1A9R589-F1
#
_cell.length_a   1.000
_cell.length_b   1.000
_cell.length_c   1.000
_cell.angle_alpha   90.00
_cell.angle_beta   90.00
_cell.angle_gamma   90.00
#
_symmetry.space_group_name_H-M   'P 1'
#
loop_
_entity.id
_entity.type
_entity.pdbx_description
1 polymer ?
#
loop_
_entity_poly.entity_id
_entity_poly.type
_entity_poly.pdbx_seq_one_letter_code
_entity_poly.pdbx_strand_id
1 'polypeptide(L)'
;MASDRSEYLRTYHRDDCVVFLKTNELYGGLSNMAGRYPVRVNGICIRSAEALYQACRFPHLPDAQEVILQQTSPMTAKMKSKPFRKDSRPDWERVRVSVMRWCLRVKLAYHQDSFGRLLLATKEKPIVEESRKDSFWGAKPECDDTLVGYNVLGRLLMELREVFKERSSDDFLTVQVPNIKDFFLLSRPIEKISVEREVKNSGVNSLSAVAQGDLFRG
;
A
#
# COMPACT_ATOMS: atom_id res chain seq x y z
N MET A 1 -0.38 -27.22 -18.49
CA MET A 1 -0.34 -26.24 -19.59
C MET A 1 -0.11 -24.88 -18.96
N ALA A 2 1.05 -24.26 -19.17
CA ALA A 2 1.27 -22.89 -18.72
C ALA A 2 0.39 -22.00 -19.60
N SER A 3 -0.60 -21.29 -19.03
CA SER A 3 -1.33 -20.30 -19.82
C SER A 3 -0.31 -19.28 -20.32
N ASP A 4 -0.38 -18.96 -21.61
CA ASP A 4 0.48 -17.96 -22.19
C ASP A 4 0.19 -16.63 -21.49
N ARG A 5 1.15 -16.17 -20.68
CA ARG A 5 0.98 -14.94 -19.91
C ARG A 5 0.82 -13.72 -20.83
N SER A 6 1.14 -13.83 -22.12
CA SER A 6 0.95 -12.76 -23.10
C SER A 6 -0.47 -12.19 -23.10
N GLU A 7 -1.50 -13.01 -22.82
CA GLU A 7 -2.91 -12.59 -22.81
C GLU A 7 -3.24 -11.52 -21.76
N TYR A 8 -2.42 -11.40 -20.70
CA TYR A 8 -2.61 -10.42 -19.63
C TYR A 8 -1.72 -9.19 -19.78
N LEU A 9 -0.83 -9.17 -20.77
CA LEU A 9 -0.02 -7.99 -21.08
C LEU A 9 -0.94 -6.92 -21.71
N ARG A 10 -0.81 -5.67 -21.27
CA ARG A 10 -1.63 -4.56 -21.76
C ARG A 10 -0.77 -3.38 -22.14
N THR A 11 -1.24 -2.65 -23.14
CA THR A 11 -0.75 -1.32 -23.50
C THR A 11 -1.69 -0.27 -22.90
N TYR A 12 -1.10 0.77 -22.33
CA TYR A 12 -1.79 1.87 -21.68
C TYR A 12 -1.35 3.18 -22.31
N HIS A 13 -2.30 3.97 -22.83
CA HIS A 13 -2.04 5.34 -23.28
C HIS A 13 -2.03 6.27 -22.06
N ARG A 14 -1.00 7.10 -21.92
CA ARG A 14 -0.80 7.94 -20.74
C ARG A 14 -1.97 8.88 -20.46
N ASP A 15 -2.56 9.48 -21.50
CA ASP A 15 -3.64 10.46 -21.38
C ASP A 15 -4.95 9.87 -20.83
N ASP A 16 -5.17 8.58 -21.10
CA ASP A 16 -6.34 7.84 -20.62
C ASP A 16 -6.16 7.33 -19.19
N CYS A 17 -4.95 7.37 -18.66
CA CYS A 17 -4.58 6.74 -17.39
C CYS A 17 -4.30 7.75 -16.27
N VAL A 18 -4.41 7.27 -15.04
CA VAL A 18 -3.73 7.85 -13.88
C VAL A 18 -2.39 7.14 -13.73
N VAL A 19 -1.32 7.80 -14.15
CA VAL A 19 0.05 7.27 -14.08
C VAL A 19 0.74 7.81 -12.82
N PHE A 20 1.45 6.93 -12.11
CA PHE A 20 2.34 7.34 -11.02
C PHE A 20 3.69 6.64 -11.13
N LEU A 21 4.77 7.36 -10.79
CA LEU A 21 6.14 6.85 -10.76
C LEU A 21 6.81 7.12 -9.42
N LYS A 22 6.61 8.31 -8.83
CA LYS A 22 7.23 8.71 -7.57
C LYS A 22 6.22 8.81 -6.45
N THR A 23 6.65 8.51 -5.23
CA THR A 23 5.77 8.43 -4.05
C THR A 23 5.36 9.79 -3.48
N ASN A 24 6.08 10.86 -3.85
CA ASN A 24 5.85 12.25 -3.41
C ASN A 24 5.07 13.10 -4.43
N GLU A 25 4.67 12.53 -5.56
CA GLU A 25 3.82 13.20 -6.56
C GLU A 25 2.32 13.04 -6.22
N LEU A 26 1.45 13.71 -6.98
CA LEU A 26 0.00 13.77 -6.77
C LEU A 26 -0.63 12.39 -6.48
N TYR A 27 -0.33 11.42 -7.34
CA TYR A 27 -0.83 10.04 -7.21
C TYR A 27 0.18 9.09 -6.54
N GLY A 28 1.30 9.61 -6.04
CA GLY A 28 2.36 8.80 -5.43
C GLY A 28 1.92 8.00 -4.22
N GLY A 29 0.77 8.36 -3.64
CA GLY A 29 0.16 7.60 -2.56
C GLY A 29 -0.46 6.28 -2.97
N LEU A 30 -0.66 6.05 -4.27
CA LEU A 30 -1.13 4.78 -4.82
C LEU A 30 -0.08 3.68 -4.68
N SER A 31 1.20 4.02 -4.69
CA SER A 31 2.30 3.07 -4.52
C SER A 31 2.27 2.37 -3.15
N ASN A 32 2.61 1.08 -3.13
CA ASN A 32 2.95 0.33 -1.92
C ASN A 32 4.26 0.85 -1.27
N MET A 33 5.09 1.58 -2.01
CA MET A 33 6.31 2.25 -1.54
C MET A 33 6.02 3.59 -0.86
N ALA A 34 4.75 4.03 -0.75
CA ALA A 34 4.41 5.26 -0.07
C ALA A 34 4.53 5.11 1.46
N GLY A 35 5.65 5.57 2.03
CA GLY A 35 5.96 5.45 3.47
C GLY A 35 5.13 6.32 4.42
N ARG A 36 4.20 7.14 3.91
CA ARG A 36 3.29 7.98 4.72
C ARG A 36 2.06 7.23 5.24
N TYR A 37 1.96 5.93 4.98
CA TYR A 37 0.81 5.09 5.36
C TYR A 37 1.26 3.93 6.26
N PRO A 38 1.66 4.20 7.51
CA PRO A 38 2.04 3.14 8.44
C PRO A 38 0.81 2.30 8.81
N VAL A 39 1.00 1.00 9.00
CA VAL A 39 -0.08 0.07 9.36
C VAL A 39 0.31 -0.69 10.62
N ARG A 40 -0.65 -1.39 11.23
CA ARG A 40 -0.40 -2.27 12.37
C ARG A 40 -0.96 -3.66 12.14
N VAL A 41 -0.13 -4.67 12.40
CA VAL A 41 -0.47 -6.11 12.27
C VAL A 41 0.04 -6.82 13.51
N ASN A 42 -0.81 -7.60 14.19
CA ASN A 42 -0.46 -8.28 15.45
C ASN A 42 0.17 -7.33 16.50
N GLY A 43 -0.32 -6.09 16.58
CA GLY A 43 0.23 -5.05 17.47
C GLY A 43 1.50 -4.35 16.95
N ILE A 44 2.20 -4.91 15.97
CA ILE A 44 3.46 -4.41 15.41
C ILE A 44 3.19 -3.25 14.45
N CYS A 45 3.82 -2.11 14.67
CA CYS A 45 3.78 -0.97 13.75
C CYS A 45 4.73 -1.20 12.57
N ILE A 46 4.21 -1.09 11.34
CA ILE A 46 4.93 -1.35 10.10
C ILE A 46 4.87 -0.11 9.23
N ARG A 47 6.03 0.42 8.84
CA ARG A 47 6.15 1.76 8.23
C ARG A 47 5.55 1.90 6.83
N SER A 48 5.33 0.80 6.12
CA SER A 48 4.77 0.82 4.77
C SER A 48 4.17 -0.53 4.37
N ALA A 49 3.28 -0.50 3.38
CA ALA A 49 2.77 -1.72 2.74
C ALA A 49 3.90 -2.55 2.11
N GLU A 50 4.94 -1.93 1.56
CA GLU A 50 6.12 -2.66 1.05
C GLU A 50 6.85 -3.43 2.15
N ALA A 51 7.09 -2.82 3.33
CA ALA A 51 7.76 -3.51 4.43
C ALA A 51 6.95 -4.72 4.90
N LEU A 52 5.63 -4.59 5.02
CA LEU A 52 4.72 -5.70 5.32
C LEU A 52 4.80 -6.80 4.24
N TYR A 53 4.69 -6.42 2.97
CA TYR A 53 4.76 -7.35 1.85
C TYR A 53 6.08 -8.14 1.82
N GLN A 54 7.22 -7.48 2.06
CA GLN A 54 8.52 -8.13 2.12
C GLN A 54 8.66 -9.04 3.35
N ALA A 55 8.11 -8.67 4.51
CA ALA A 55 8.11 -9.54 5.68
C ALA A 55 7.26 -10.80 5.47
N CYS A 56 6.07 -10.67 4.86
CA CYS A 56 5.18 -11.79 4.54
C CYS A 56 5.78 -12.82 3.57
N ARG A 57 6.89 -12.49 2.88
CA ARG A 57 7.65 -13.40 2.03
C ARG A 57 8.39 -14.49 2.81
N PHE A 58 8.67 -14.25 4.09
CA PHE A 58 9.50 -15.09 4.95
C PHE A 58 8.78 -15.50 6.25
N PRO A 59 7.61 -16.17 6.18
CA PRO A 59 6.84 -16.52 7.36
C PRO A 59 7.55 -17.49 8.31
N HIS A 60 8.57 -18.21 7.83
CA HIS A 60 9.36 -19.18 8.59
C HIS A 60 10.71 -18.63 9.07
N LEU A 61 11.03 -17.35 8.79
CA LEU A 61 12.29 -16.72 9.18
C LEU A 61 12.02 -15.41 9.94
N PRO A 62 11.70 -15.47 11.24
CA PRO A 62 11.40 -14.28 12.04
C PRO A 62 12.55 -13.27 12.03
N ASP A 63 13.81 -13.70 12.04
CA ASP A 63 14.97 -12.81 12.01
C ASP A 63 15.03 -11.97 10.72
N ALA A 64 14.70 -12.57 9.58
CA ALA A 64 14.62 -11.86 8.31
C ALA A 64 13.47 -10.84 8.33
N GLN A 65 12.32 -11.21 8.90
CA GLN A 65 11.18 -10.31 9.07
C GLN A 65 11.55 -9.12 9.96
N GLU A 66 12.21 -9.35 11.09
CA GLU A 66 12.64 -8.30 12.01
C GLU A 66 13.58 -7.30 11.33
N VAL A 67 14.61 -7.80 10.62
CA VAL A 67 15.53 -6.96 9.86
C VAL A 67 14.78 -6.09 8.83
N ILE A 68 13.75 -6.63 8.16
CA ILE A 68 12.95 -5.87 7.19
C ILE A 68 12.08 -4.82 7.88
N LEU A 69 11.40 -5.19 8.97
CA LEU A 69 10.42 -4.35 9.66
C LEU A 69 11.06 -3.18 10.42
N GLN A 70 12.31 -3.33 10.86
CA GLN A 70 13.07 -2.26 11.52
C GLN A 70 13.47 -1.11 10.57
N GLN A 71 13.33 -1.29 9.25
CA GLN A 71 13.77 -0.27 8.28
C GLN A 71 12.81 0.92 8.23
N THR A 72 13.38 2.12 8.23
CA THR A 72 12.62 3.38 8.22
C THR A 72 12.00 3.70 6.86
N SER A 73 12.64 3.25 5.77
CA SER A 73 12.16 3.49 4.41
C SER A 73 11.71 2.20 3.70
N PRO A 74 10.65 2.25 2.88
CA PRO A 74 10.19 1.09 2.09
C PRO A 74 11.27 0.57 1.13
N MET A 75 12.09 1.47 0.57
CA MET A 75 13.21 1.10 -0.29
C MET A 75 14.27 0.29 0.48
N THR A 76 14.59 0.71 1.69
CA THR A 76 15.55 0.00 2.55
C THR A 76 14.98 -1.34 3.01
N ALA A 77 13.69 -1.42 3.36
CA ALA A 77 13.01 -2.68 3.67
C ALA A 77 13.12 -3.69 2.50
N LYS A 78 12.82 -3.24 1.28
CA LYS A 78 12.98 -4.03 0.05
C LYS A 78 14.44 -4.41 -0.24
N MET A 79 15.39 -3.55 0.09
CA MET A 79 16.82 -3.84 -0.08
C MET A 79 17.27 -4.92 0.91
N LYS A 80 16.90 -4.77 2.19
CA LYS A 80 17.25 -5.71 3.27
C LYS A 80 16.56 -7.06 3.14
N SER A 81 15.47 -7.16 2.38
CA SER A 81 14.87 -8.44 2.02
C SER A 81 15.65 -9.22 0.96
N LYS A 82 16.53 -8.56 0.17
CA LYS A 82 17.24 -9.20 -0.96
C LYS A 82 18.12 -10.39 -0.56
N PRO A 83 18.96 -10.32 0.49
CA PRO A 83 19.83 -11.42 0.89
C PRO A 83 19.09 -12.71 1.24
N PHE A 84 17.85 -12.60 1.73
CA PHE A 84 17.02 -13.73 2.15
C PHE A 84 16.19 -14.34 1.01
N ARG A 85 16.21 -13.77 -0.21
CA ARG A 85 15.29 -14.18 -1.30
C ARG A 85 15.39 -15.66 -1.68
N LYS A 86 16.56 -16.29 -1.51
CA LYS A 86 16.74 -17.73 -1.75
C LYS A 86 15.90 -18.57 -0.77
N ASP A 87 15.62 -18.03 0.41
CA ASP A 87 14.84 -18.63 1.49
C ASP A 87 13.39 -18.11 1.51
N SER A 88 12.87 -17.66 0.35
CA SER A 88 11.45 -17.30 0.24
C SER A 88 10.57 -18.51 0.56
N ARG A 89 9.36 -18.27 1.08
CA ARG A 89 8.35 -19.33 1.14
C ARG A 89 8.20 -20.02 -0.23
N PRO A 90 8.06 -21.36 -0.29
CA PRO A 90 8.15 -22.12 -1.53
C PRO A 90 7.03 -21.80 -2.52
N ASP A 91 5.88 -21.32 -2.03
CA ASP A 91 4.74 -20.91 -2.84
C ASP A 91 4.70 -19.39 -3.11
N TRP A 92 5.79 -18.66 -2.88
CA TRP A 92 5.82 -17.19 -2.98
C TRP A 92 5.28 -16.67 -4.31
N GLU A 93 5.73 -17.23 -5.43
CA GLU A 93 5.29 -16.80 -6.77
C GLU A 93 3.78 -16.99 -6.98
N ARG A 94 3.17 -17.97 -6.31
CA ARG A 94 1.73 -18.22 -6.34
C ARG A 94 0.96 -17.26 -5.44
N VAL A 95 1.49 -16.93 -4.26
CA VAL A 95 0.75 -16.15 -3.25
C VAL A 95 1.03 -14.65 -3.27
N ARG A 96 2.10 -14.19 -3.94
CA ARG A 96 2.55 -12.78 -3.92
C ARG A 96 1.47 -11.77 -4.30
N VAL A 97 0.59 -12.12 -5.25
CA VAL A 97 -0.54 -11.25 -5.65
C VAL A 97 -1.57 -11.15 -4.53
N SER A 98 -1.92 -12.27 -3.89
CA SER A 98 -2.83 -12.30 -2.75
C SER A 98 -2.27 -11.56 -1.53
N VAL A 99 -0.96 -11.66 -1.27
CA VAL A 99 -0.29 -10.92 -0.20
C VAL A 99 -0.31 -9.42 -0.48
N MET A 100 0.01 -8.98 -1.71
CA MET A 100 -0.06 -7.55 -2.07
C MET A 100 -1.48 -7.01 -1.98
N ARG A 101 -2.48 -7.75 -2.50
CA ARG A 101 -3.90 -7.39 -2.36
C ARG A 101 -4.28 -7.18 -0.90
N TRP A 102 -3.87 -8.10 -0.02
CA TRP A 102 -4.10 -7.97 1.41
C TRP A 102 -3.38 -6.75 2.01
N CYS A 103 -2.11 -6.49 1.67
CA CYS A 103 -1.37 -5.31 2.13
C CYS A 103 -2.06 -3.99 1.74
N LEU A 104 -2.63 -3.89 0.54
CA LEU A 104 -3.39 -2.72 0.09
C LEU A 104 -4.70 -2.55 0.87
N ARG A 105 -5.39 -3.65 1.20
CA ARG A 105 -6.59 -3.62 2.05
C ARG A 105 -6.26 -3.17 3.47
N VAL A 106 -5.15 -3.66 4.05
CA VAL A 106 -4.66 -3.20 5.36
C VAL A 106 -4.32 -1.71 5.32
N LYS A 107 -3.63 -1.26 4.27
CA LYS A 107 -3.34 0.17 4.05
C LYS A 107 -4.63 0.99 3.99
N LEU A 108 -5.65 0.54 3.27
CA LEU A 108 -6.94 1.21 3.21
C LEU A 108 -7.64 1.26 4.56
N ALA A 109 -7.66 0.16 5.31
CA ALA A 109 -8.31 0.09 6.62
C ALA A 109 -7.81 1.17 7.59
N TYR A 110 -6.49 1.40 7.63
CA TYR A 110 -5.88 2.44 8.48
C TYR A 110 -5.94 3.85 7.89
N HIS A 111 -6.10 4.00 6.57
CA HIS A 111 -5.94 5.29 5.87
C HIS A 111 -7.08 5.60 4.92
N GLN A 112 -8.33 5.30 5.31
CA GLN A 112 -9.50 5.50 4.45
C GLN A 112 -9.63 6.97 4.00
N ASP A 113 -9.40 7.92 4.90
CA ASP A 113 -9.52 9.35 4.59
C ASP A 113 -8.50 9.84 3.57
N SER A 114 -7.25 9.39 3.64
CA SER A 114 -6.18 9.89 2.78
C SER A 114 -6.00 8.99 1.55
N PHE A 115 -5.80 7.69 1.75
CA PHE A 115 -5.60 6.72 0.68
C PHE A 115 -6.91 6.37 -0.03
N GLY A 116 -8.02 6.23 0.70
CA GLY A 116 -9.34 5.97 0.09
C GLY A 116 -9.80 7.13 -0.80
N ARG A 117 -9.68 8.39 -0.33
CA ARG A 117 -9.97 9.56 -1.19
C ARG A 117 -9.06 9.62 -2.42
N LEU A 118 -7.79 9.24 -2.29
CA LEU A 118 -6.87 9.18 -3.42
C LEU A 118 -7.29 8.11 -4.45
N LEU A 119 -7.76 6.95 -4.01
CA LEU A 119 -8.33 5.93 -4.90
C LEU A 119 -9.55 6.48 -5.65
N LEU A 120 -10.50 7.11 -4.96
CA LEU A 120 -11.70 7.67 -5.57
C LEU A 120 -11.39 8.82 -6.55
N ALA A 121 -10.36 9.62 -6.26
CA ALA A 121 -9.93 10.70 -7.14
C ALA A 121 -9.49 10.23 -8.55
N THR A 122 -9.15 8.94 -8.70
CA THR A 122 -8.81 8.34 -10.00
C THR A 122 -10.03 8.09 -10.89
N LYS A 123 -11.25 8.25 -10.36
CA LYS A 123 -12.53 8.03 -11.09
C LYS A 123 -12.54 6.67 -11.78
N GLU A 124 -12.91 6.62 -13.06
CA GLU A 124 -12.93 5.39 -13.86
C GLU A 124 -11.62 5.13 -14.62
N LYS A 125 -10.63 6.04 -14.53
CA LYS A 125 -9.38 5.90 -15.30
C LYS A 125 -8.58 4.68 -14.83
N PRO A 126 -7.88 3.98 -15.75
CA PRO A 126 -6.91 2.98 -15.37
C PRO A 126 -5.82 3.56 -14.48
N ILE A 127 -5.48 2.85 -13.41
CA ILE A 127 -4.35 3.21 -12.54
C ILE A 127 -3.12 2.46 -13.03
N VAL A 128 -2.02 3.16 -13.31
CA VAL A 128 -0.79 2.54 -13.86
C VAL A 128 0.44 2.98 -13.07
N GLU A 129 1.17 2.01 -12.52
CA GLU A 129 2.51 2.25 -12.00
C GLU A 129 3.49 2.26 -13.18
N GLU A 130 4.07 3.42 -13.51
CA GLU A 130 5.20 3.46 -14.42
C GLU A 130 6.44 2.90 -13.74
N SER A 131 7.16 2.03 -14.44
CA SER A 131 8.32 1.34 -13.93
C SER A 131 9.40 1.23 -15.00
N ARG A 132 10.66 1.49 -14.60
CA ARG A 132 11.80 1.38 -15.52
C ARG A 132 12.21 -0.06 -15.81
N LYS A 133 11.80 -1.03 -14.97
CA LYS A 133 12.37 -2.40 -14.97
C LYS A 133 11.36 -3.51 -14.77
N ASP A 134 10.28 -3.25 -14.06
CA ASP A 134 9.28 -4.23 -13.65
C ASP A 134 7.99 -4.05 -14.46
N SER A 135 7.73 -4.96 -15.39
CA SER A 135 6.48 -5.00 -16.15
C SER A 135 5.41 -5.87 -15.48
N PHE A 136 5.73 -6.58 -14.39
CA PHE A 136 4.74 -7.41 -13.68
C PHE A 136 3.89 -6.55 -12.75
N TRP A 137 4.52 -5.82 -11.83
CA TRP A 137 3.79 -4.95 -10.90
C TRP A 137 3.33 -3.66 -11.56
N GLY A 138 4.15 -3.09 -12.44
CA GLY A 138 3.86 -1.87 -13.19
C GLY A 138 3.87 -2.09 -14.71
N ALA A 139 4.08 -1.01 -15.45
CA ALA A 139 4.24 -0.97 -16.90
C ALA A 139 5.45 -0.12 -17.30
N LYS A 140 6.13 -0.50 -18.38
CA LYS A 140 7.33 0.17 -18.88
C LYS A 140 6.99 1.10 -20.05
N PRO A 141 7.66 2.24 -20.20
CA PRO A 141 7.59 3.02 -21.42
C PRO A 141 8.00 2.16 -22.63
N GLU A 142 7.13 2.10 -23.63
CA GLU A 142 7.46 1.55 -24.96
C GLU A 142 7.81 2.69 -25.93
N CYS A 143 7.02 3.76 -25.91
CA CYS A 143 7.37 5.07 -26.46
C CYS A 143 6.97 6.18 -25.47
N ASP A 144 7.02 7.44 -25.89
CA ASP A 144 6.71 8.59 -25.03
C ASP A 144 5.27 8.53 -24.48
N ASP A 145 4.31 8.06 -25.28
CA ASP A 145 2.88 8.12 -24.95
C ASP A 145 2.30 6.81 -24.40
N THR A 146 3.04 5.70 -24.51
CA THR A 146 2.53 4.36 -24.17
C THR A 146 3.36 3.66 -23.11
N LEU A 147 2.65 2.95 -22.23
CA LEU A 147 3.22 2.06 -21.22
C LEU A 147 2.75 0.62 -21.50
N VAL A 148 3.67 -0.35 -21.47
CA VAL A 148 3.36 -1.77 -21.66
C VAL A 148 3.73 -2.59 -20.43
N GLY A 149 2.78 -3.35 -19.92
CA GLY A 149 2.99 -4.24 -18.78
C GLY A 149 1.73 -4.93 -18.30
N TYR A 150 1.91 -5.87 -17.38
CA TYR A 150 0.82 -6.52 -16.68
C TYR A 150 0.15 -5.56 -15.68
N ASN A 151 0.93 -4.63 -15.11
CA ASN A 151 0.46 -3.60 -14.17
C ASN A 151 -0.44 -4.18 -13.07
N VAL A 152 0.00 -5.30 -12.47
CA VAL A 152 -0.80 -6.02 -11.47
C VAL A 152 -1.12 -5.13 -10.27
N LEU A 153 -0.19 -4.24 -9.85
CA LEU A 153 -0.45 -3.30 -8.76
C LEU A 153 -1.60 -2.35 -9.11
N GLY A 154 -1.54 -1.72 -10.28
CA GLY A 154 -2.60 -0.84 -10.77
C GLY A 154 -3.96 -1.53 -10.83
N ARG A 155 -3.99 -2.79 -11.29
CA ARG A 155 -5.21 -3.60 -11.33
C ARG A 155 -5.77 -3.93 -9.95
N LEU A 156 -4.92 -4.24 -8.98
CA LEU A 156 -5.36 -4.43 -7.59
C LEU A 156 -5.90 -3.14 -6.97
N LEU A 157 -5.33 -1.99 -7.32
CA LEU A 157 -5.82 -0.68 -6.86
C LEU A 157 -7.20 -0.36 -7.47
N MET A 158 -7.42 -0.67 -8.74
CA MET A 158 -8.73 -0.54 -9.39
C MET A 158 -9.76 -1.49 -8.76
N GLU A 159 -9.40 -2.76 -8.55
CA GLU A 159 -10.25 -3.73 -7.81
C GLU A 159 -10.65 -3.16 -6.44
N LEU A 160 -9.68 -2.62 -5.70
CA LEU A 160 -9.91 -2.03 -4.38
C LEU A 160 -10.78 -0.77 -4.43
N ARG A 161 -10.62 0.07 -5.47
CA ARG A 161 -11.41 1.28 -5.69
C ARG A 161 -12.88 0.95 -5.92
N GLU A 162 -13.20 -0.01 -6.79
CA GLU A 162 -14.59 -0.38 -7.06
C GLU A 162 -15.27 -0.94 -5.81
N VAL A 163 -14.59 -1.83 -5.07
CA VAL A 163 -15.11 -2.35 -3.80
C VAL A 163 -15.32 -1.21 -2.78
N PHE A 164 -14.43 -0.22 -2.74
CA PHE A 164 -14.53 0.94 -1.84
C PHE A 164 -15.66 1.92 -2.20
N LYS A 165 -16.06 1.99 -3.48
CA LYS A 165 -17.22 2.81 -3.91
C LYS A 165 -18.55 2.22 -3.46
N GLU A 166 -18.67 0.89 -3.46
CA GLU A 166 -19.95 0.20 -3.25
C GLU A 166 -20.26 -0.07 -1.77
N ARG A 167 -19.25 -0.10 -0.91
CA ARG A 167 -19.37 -0.55 0.48
C ARG A 167 -19.25 0.60 1.47
N SER A 168 -19.83 0.41 2.65
CA SER A 168 -19.70 1.37 3.74
C SER A 168 -18.24 1.47 4.22
N SER A 169 -17.84 2.61 4.76
CA SER A 169 -16.52 2.78 5.38
C SER A 169 -16.27 1.80 6.55
N ASP A 170 -17.33 1.33 7.22
CA ASP A 170 -17.23 0.36 8.33
C ASP A 170 -16.76 -1.01 7.86
N ASP A 171 -17.12 -1.39 6.64
CA ASP A 171 -16.76 -2.67 6.03
C ASP A 171 -15.24 -2.84 5.86
N PHE A 172 -14.49 -1.74 5.81
CA PHE A 172 -13.04 -1.72 5.64
C PHE A 172 -12.29 -1.60 6.96
N LEU A 173 -12.98 -1.41 8.09
CA LEU A 173 -12.35 -1.41 9.41
C LEU A 173 -11.87 -2.80 9.82
N THR A 174 -12.42 -3.85 9.20
CA THR A 174 -11.99 -5.23 9.41
C THR A 174 -11.34 -5.80 8.16
N VAL A 175 -10.12 -6.32 8.28
CA VAL A 175 -9.41 -7.00 7.19
C VAL A 175 -9.18 -8.46 7.54
N GLN A 176 -9.79 -9.34 6.76
CA GLN A 176 -9.61 -10.79 6.89
C GLN A 176 -8.20 -11.22 6.49
N VAL A 177 -7.70 -12.24 7.16
CA VAL A 177 -6.43 -12.89 6.83
C VAL A 177 -6.59 -13.62 5.49
N PRO A 178 -5.62 -13.51 4.55
CA PRO A 178 -5.72 -14.24 3.30
C PRO A 178 -5.64 -15.75 3.56
N ASN A 179 -6.37 -16.55 2.78
CA ASN A 179 -6.28 -18.01 2.85
C ASN A 179 -4.95 -18.51 2.27
N ILE A 180 -3.89 -18.39 3.08
CA ILE A 180 -2.51 -18.74 2.75
C ILE A 180 -2.00 -19.59 3.91
N LYS A 181 -1.51 -20.80 3.60
CA LYS A 181 -0.92 -21.69 4.61
C LYS A 181 0.30 -21.02 5.24
N ASP A 182 0.49 -21.25 6.54
CA ASP A 182 1.66 -20.81 7.30
C ASP A 182 1.92 -19.30 7.15
N PHE A 183 0.89 -18.48 7.41
CA PHE A 183 0.96 -17.02 7.28
C PHE A 183 1.27 -16.37 8.64
N PHE A 184 2.56 -16.27 8.95
CA PHE A 184 3.08 -15.78 10.23
C PHE A 184 3.83 -14.44 10.10
N LEU A 185 3.84 -13.67 11.19
CA LEU A 185 4.63 -12.47 11.39
C LEU A 185 5.33 -12.55 12.76
N LEU A 186 6.66 -12.55 12.76
CA LEU A 186 7.50 -12.72 13.95
C LEU A 186 7.07 -13.94 14.78
N SER A 187 7.02 -15.11 14.13
CA SER A 187 6.63 -16.41 14.71
C SER A 187 5.18 -16.52 15.22
N ARG A 188 4.34 -15.51 15.04
CA ARG A 188 2.93 -15.53 15.43
C ARG A 188 2.01 -15.59 14.21
N PRO A 189 0.94 -16.41 14.20
CA PRO A 189 -0.04 -16.38 13.12
C PRO A 189 -0.57 -14.96 12.93
N ILE A 190 -0.67 -14.48 11.68
CA ILE A 190 -1.31 -13.19 11.42
C ILE A 190 -2.80 -13.32 11.75
N GLU A 191 -3.30 -12.44 12.61
CA GLU A 191 -4.69 -12.40 13.03
C GLU A 191 -5.52 -11.44 12.18
N LYS A 192 -6.85 -11.55 12.28
CA LYS A 192 -7.79 -10.61 11.66
C LYS A 192 -7.50 -9.19 12.19
N ILE A 193 -7.35 -8.23 11.28
CA ILE A 193 -7.10 -6.84 11.65
C ILE A 193 -8.44 -6.15 11.89
N SER A 194 -8.57 -5.43 13.00
CA SER A 194 -9.69 -4.55 13.30
C SER A 194 -9.14 -3.16 13.64
N VAL A 195 -9.59 -2.14 12.93
CA VAL A 195 -9.15 -0.75 13.09
C VAL A 195 -10.24 0.02 13.83
N GLU A 196 -9.87 0.63 14.95
CA GLU A 196 -10.76 1.52 15.68
C GLU A 196 -10.78 2.89 15.00
N ARG A 197 -11.97 3.50 14.91
CA ARG A 197 -12.07 4.90 14.50
C ARG A 197 -11.63 5.79 15.66
N GLU A 198 -10.63 6.63 15.44
CA GLU A 198 -10.41 7.76 16.32
C GLU A 198 -11.62 8.71 16.18
N VAL A 199 -12.53 8.68 17.16
CA VAL A 199 -13.55 9.70 17.29
C VAL A 199 -12.82 10.98 17.67
N LYS A 200 -12.60 11.87 16.70
CA LYS A 200 -12.15 13.23 16.99
C LYS A 200 -13.25 13.92 17.78
N ASN A 201 -13.13 13.93 19.10
CA ASN A 201 -13.93 14.80 19.95
C ASN A 201 -13.59 16.23 19.53
N SER A 202 -14.49 16.89 18.80
CA SER A 202 -14.45 18.33 18.55
C SER A 202 -14.74 19.05 19.86
N GLY A 203 -13.77 19.04 20.77
CA GLY A 203 -13.74 19.89 21.95
C GLY A 203 -13.52 21.33 21.50
N VAL A 204 -14.61 22.10 21.51
CA VAL A 204 -14.56 23.56 21.47
C VAL A 204 -13.72 24.02 22.66
N ASN A 205 -12.49 24.47 22.40
CA ASN A 205 -11.72 25.24 23.37
C ASN A 205 -11.74 26.69 22.89
N SER A 206 -12.68 27.45 23.45
CA SER A 206 -12.68 28.92 23.40
C SER A 206 -11.47 29.40 24.20
N LEU A 207 -10.38 29.74 23.51
CA LEU A 207 -9.29 30.49 24.12
C LEU A 207 -9.69 31.97 24.18
N SER A 208 -9.74 32.45 25.41
CA SER A 208 -9.97 33.82 25.83
C SER A 208 -8.95 34.79 25.20
N ALA A 209 -9.47 35.87 24.63
CA ALA A 209 -8.68 37.02 24.24
C ALA A 209 -8.11 37.70 25.50
N VAL A 210 -6.78 37.74 25.62
CA VAL A 210 -6.09 38.64 26.54
C VAL A 210 -5.63 39.84 25.72
N ALA A 211 -6.21 41.00 26.03
CA ALA A 211 -5.82 42.29 25.50
C ALA A 211 -4.36 42.61 25.90
N GLN A 212 -3.54 42.98 24.92
CA GLN A 212 -2.30 43.72 25.16
C GLN A 212 -2.57 45.19 24.87
N GLY A 213 -2.40 46.01 25.90
CA GLY A 213 -2.56 47.45 25.87
C GLY A 213 -1.39 48.18 25.24
N ASP A 214 -1.75 49.36 24.74
CA ASP A 214 -0.95 50.50 24.30
C ASP A 214 0.45 50.64 24.91
N LEU A 215 1.45 50.83 24.03
CA LEU A 215 2.73 51.47 24.34
C LEU A 215 3.25 52.20 23.09
N PHE A 216 2.68 53.37 22.79
CA PHE A 216 3.31 54.42 21.99
C PHE A 216 2.93 55.81 22.54
N ARG A 217 3.76 56.32 23.45
CA ARG A 217 4.01 57.76 23.68
C ARG A 217 5.44 57.90 24.22
N GLY A 218 6.28 58.63 23.49
CA GLY A 218 7.68 58.90 23.80
C GLY A 218 8.44 59.22 22.54
#